data_AF-A0A6I2ITA9-F1
#
_entry.id   AF-A0A6I2ITA9-F1
#
_cell.length_a   1.000
_cell.length_b   1.000
_cell.length_c   1.000
_cell.angle_alpha   90.00
_cell.angle_beta   90.00
_cell.angle_gamma   90.00
#
_symmetry.space_group_name_H-M   'P 1'
#
loop_
_entity.id
_entity.type
_entity.pdbx_description
1 polymer ?
#
loop_
_entity_poly.entity_id
_entity_poly.type
_entity_poly.pdbx_seq_one_letter_code
_entity_poly.pdbx_strand_id
1 'polypeptide(L)' 'MRKQSTQSLVTKAQIYRSVASSTAIETSVSVQKIEEQLKRNKAQAKAVGLAR' A
#
# COMPACT_ATOMS: atom_id res chain seq x y z
N MET A 1 -34.24 -16.53 2.75
CA MET A 1 -33.51 -15.51 1.96
C MET A 1 -32.03 -15.60 2.30
N ARG A 2 -31.18 -16.10 1.38
CA ARG A 2 -29.72 -16.08 1.58
C ARG A 2 -29.27 -14.63 1.39
N LYS A 3 -28.72 -14.00 2.44
CA LYS A 3 -27.97 -12.75 2.30
C LYS A 3 -26.72 -13.08 1.47
N GLN A 4 -26.80 -12.87 0.15
CA GLN A 4 -25.60 -12.80 -0.68
C GLN A 4 -24.81 -11.61 -0.16
N SER A 5 -23.77 -11.89 0.63
CA SER A 5 -22.78 -10.89 1.00
C SER A 5 -22.27 -10.32 -0.30
N THR A 6 -22.64 -9.08 -0.60
CA THR A 6 -22.02 -8.31 -1.68
C THR A 6 -20.52 -8.44 -1.45
N GLN A 7 -19.80 -9.07 -2.38
CA GLN A 7 -18.34 -9.13 -2.32
C GLN A 7 -17.88 -7.68 -2.22
N SER A 8 -17.42 -7.27 -1.04
CA SER A 8 -16.88 -5.95 -0.83
C SER A 8 -15.71 -5.81 -1.79
N LEU A 9 -15.89 -5.00 -2.84
CA LEU A 9 -14.86 -4.74 -3.84
C LEU A 9 -13.56 -4.38 -3.10
N VAL A 10 -12.50 -5.13 -3.37
CA VAL A 10 -11.22 -4.91 -2.70
C VAL A 10 -10.74 -3.51 -3.07
N THR A 11 -10.60 -2.67 -2.06
CA THR A 11 -10.16 -1.29 -2.25
C THR A 11 -8.66 -1.25 -2.55
N LYS A 12 -8.24 -0.24 -3.33
CA LYS A 12 -6.81 0.02 -3.59
C LYS A 12 -5.98 0.11 -2.30
N ALA A 13 -6.55 0.67 -1.24
CA ALA A 13 -5.92 0.75 0.07
C ALA A 13 -5.71 -0.63 0.72
N GLN A 14 -6.65 -1.57 0.57
CA GLN A 14 -6.47 -2.95 1.05
C GLN A 14 -5.36 -3.66 0.28
N ILE A 15 -5.30 -3.51 -1.04
CA ILE A 15 -4.22 -4.09 -1.86
C ILE A 15 -2.87 -3.53 -1.40
N TYR A 16 -2.78 -2.21 -1.22
CA TYR A 16 -1.53 -1.56 -0.79
C TYR A 16 -1.08 -2.00 0.60
N ARG A 17 -2.01 -2.17 1.55
CA ARG A 17 -1.70 -2.73 2.87
C ARG A 17 -1.19 -4.17 2.77
N SER A 18 -1.81 -5.01 1.95
CA SER A 18 -1.35 -6.40 1.77
C SER A 18 0.07 -6.47 1.22
N VAL A 19 0.40 -5.63 0.22
CA VAL A 19 1.74 -5.55 -0.36
C VAL A 19 2.76 -5.00 0.65
N ALA A 20 2.39 -3.99 1.44
CA ALA A 20 3.26 -3.47 2.48
C ALA A 20 3.53 -4.53 3.56
N SER A 21 2.52 -5.32 3.94
CA SER A 21 2.66 -6.42 4.90
C SER A 21 3.56 -7.55 4.37
N SER A 22 3.41 -7.98 3.11
CA SER A 22 4.30 -9.01 2.55
C SER A 22 5.74 -8.52 2.49
N THR A 23 5.95 -7.26 2.10
CA THR A 23 7.26 -6.62 2.07
C THR A 23 7.86 -6.53 3.48
N ALA A 24 7.04 -6.20 4.50
CA ALA A 24 7.49 -6.14 5.88
C ALA A 24 7.99 -7.50 6.40
N ILE A 25 7.30 -8.58 6.03
CA ILE A 25 7.72 -9.95 6.38
C ILE A 25 9.04 -10.29 5.68
N GLU A 26 9.13 -10.03 4.38
CA GLU A 26 10.31 -10.37 3.56
C GLU A 26 11.55 -9.56 3.97
N THR A 27 11.37 -8.26 4.25
CA THR A 27 12.48 -7.35 4.55
C THR A 27 12.76 -7.21 6.05
N SER A 28 11.92 -7.79 6.92
CA SER A 28 11.95 -7.59 8.38
C SER A 28 11.86 -6.11 8.81
N VAL A 29 11.35 -5.23 7.94
CA VAL A 29 11.14 -3.82 8.22
C VAL A 29 9.69 -3.59 8.62
N SER A 30 9.43 -2.71 9.59
CA SER A 30 8.05 -2.40 9.99
C SER A 30 7.25 -1.76 8.85
N VAL A 31 5.96 -2.09 8.78
CA VAL A 31 5.03 -1.51 7.78
C VAL A 31 5.04 0.03 7.84
N GLN A 32 5.09 0.62 9.03
CA GLN A 32 5.16 2.08 9.21
C GLN A 32 6.37 2.70 8.50
N LYS A 33 7.54 2.07 8.62
CA LYS A 33 8.76 2.55 7.97
C LYS A 33 8.70 2.41 6.45
N ILE A 34 8.06 1.35 5.95
CA ILE A 34 7.82 1.16 4.51
C ILE A 34 6.88 2.26 3.98
N GLU A 35 5.81 2.57 4.70
CA GLU A 35 4.87 3.65 4.31
C GLU A 35 5.54 5.03 4.32
N GLU A 36 6.36 5.33 5.33
CA GLU A 36 7.14 6.56 5.37
C GLU A 36 8.12 6.67 4.21
N GLN A 37 8.84 5.58 3.91
CA GLN A 37 9.78 5.55 2.78
C GLN A 37 9.03 5.74 1.46
N LEU A 38 7.86 5.12 1.30
CA LEU A 38 7.03 5.28 0.12
C LEU A 38 6.58 6.75 -0.07
N LYS A 39 6.23 7.43 1.04
CA LYS A 39 5.87 8.86 1.02
C LYS A 39 7.05 9.73 0.58
N ARG A 40 8.25 9.47 1.11
CA ARG A 40 9.49 10.18 0.72
C ARG A 40 9.82 9.96 -0.75
N ASN A 41 9.78 8.71 -1.20
CA ASN A 41 10.05 8.35 -2.60
C ASN A 41 9.06 9.04 -3.55
N LYS A 42 7.77 9.11 -3.20
CA LYS A 42 6.77 9.86 -3.99
C LYS A 42 7.08 11.35 -4.03
N ALA A 43 7.44 11.95 -2.90
CA ALA A 43 7.79 13.37 -2.85
C ALA A 43 9.03 13.67 -3.72
N GLN A 44 10.05 12.82 -3.65
CA GLN A 44 11.24 12.93 -4.49
C GLN A 44 10.90 12.74 -5.98
N ALA A 45 10.15 11.69 -6.32
CA ALA A 45 9.73 11.43 -7.70
C ALA A 45 8.90 12.59 -8.27
N LYS A 46 8.06 13.23 -7.46
CA LYS A 46 7.34 14.44 -7.85
C LYS A 46 8.29 15.63 -8.04
N ALA A 47 9.24 15.82 -7.14
CA ALA A 47 10.23 16.90 -7.23
C ALA A 47 11.10 16.79 -8.49
N VAL A 48 11.43 15.56 -8.92
CA VAL A 48 12.20 15.31 -10.15
C VAL A 48 11.31 15.12 -11.41
N GLY A 49 10.00 15.35 -11.32
CA GLY A 49 9.08 15.24 -12.46
C GLY A 49 8.84 13.82 -12.98
N LEU A 50 9.31 12.79 -12.27
CA LEU A 50 9.13 11.37 -12.61
C LEU A 50 7.76 10.82 -12.19
N ALA A 51 7.04 11.53 -11.33
CA ALA A 51 5.68 11.20 -10.91
C ALA A 51 4.78 12.44 -11.01
N ARG A 52 3.58 12.25 -11.57
CA ARG A 52 2.51 13.26 -11.63
C ARG A 52 1.73 13.32 -10.32
#